data_AF-A0A8T3XFJ6-F1
#
_entry.id   AF-A0A8T3XFJ6-F1
#
_cell.length_a   1.000
_cell.length_b   1.000
_cell.length_c   1.000
_cell.angle_alpha   90.00
_cell.angle_beta   90.00
_cell.angle_gamma   90.00
#
_symmetry.space_group_name_H-M   'P 1'
#
loop_
_entity.id
_entity.type
_entity.pdbx_description
1 polymer ?
#
loop_
_entity_poly.entity_id
_entity_poly.type
_entity_poly.pdbx_seq_one_letter_code
_entity_poly.pdbx_strand_id
1 'polypeptide(L)' 'MIFLLKCPKCSHTMKYQTHSLVSEKKRKKCVYCGFSMSAGKCIIKRVQ' A
#
# COMPACT_ATOMS: atom_id res chain seq x y z
N MET A 1 -6.99 -5.84 -9.18
CA MET A 1 -7.43 -4.87 -8.14
C MET A 1 -6.31 -3.92 -7.80
N ILE A 2 -6.57 -2.61 -7.92
CA ILE A 2 -5.60 -1.56 -7.58
C ILE A 2 -5.95 -1.02 -6.19
N PHE A 3 -4.98 -0.94 -5.29
CA PHE A 3 -5.15 -0.37 -3.96
C PHE A 3 -4.45 0.98 -3.91
N LEU A 4 -5.15 2.01 -3.45
CA LEU A 4 -4.53 3.28 -3.06
C LEU A 4 -4.05 3.16 -1.61
N LEU A 5 -2.74 3.27 -1.39
CA LEU A 5 -2.15 3.34 -0.06
C LEU A 5 -1.59 4.74 0.22
N LYS A 6 -1.78 5.22 1.46
CA LYS A 6 -1.06 6.39 1.98
C LYS A 6 0.17 5.92 2.70
N CYS A 7 1.31 6.56 2.47
CA CYS A 7 2.43 6.41 3.37
C CYS A 7 2.16 7.19 4.67
N PRO A 8 2.23 6.58 5.87
CA PRO A 8 2.07 7.31 7.12
C PRO A 8 3.27 8.23 7.41
N LYS A 9 4.44 7.98 6.80
CA LYS A 9 5.64 8.79 7.03
C LYS A 9 5.71 10.05 6.17
N CYS A 10 5.39 9.94 4.88
CA CYS A 10 5.50 11.07 3.95
C CYS A 10 4.15 11.54 3.39
N SER A 11 3.03 10.96 3.85
CA SER A 11 1.67 11.27 3.40
C SER A 11 1.40 11.12 1.90
N HIS A 12 2.39 10.67 1.10
CA HIS A 12 2.21 10.42 -0.32
C HIS A 12 1.29 9.24 -0.58
N THR A 13 0.49 9.41 -1.63
CA THR A 13 -0.46 8.41 -2.12
C THR A 13 0.20 7.57 -3.20
N MET A 14 0.09 6.25 -3.10
CA MET A 14 0.68 5.30 -4.04
C MET A 14 -0.36 4.31 -4.53
N LYS A 15 -0.35 4.06 -5.84
CA LYS A 15 -1.12 2.99 -6.45
C LYS A 15 -0.32 1.70 -6.34
N TYR A 16 -0.89 0.71 -5.67
CA TYR A 16 -0.31 -0.62 -5.60
C TYR A 16 -1.23 -1.61 -6.27
N GLN A 17 -0.72 -2.29 -7.29
CA GLN A 17 -1.36 -3.50 -7.80
C GLN A 17 -1.03 -4.66 -6.87
N THR A 18 -2.06 -5.29 -6.32
CA THR A 18 -1.88 -6.56 -5.60
C THR A 18 -2.37 -7.66 -6.54
N HIS A 19 -1.46 -8.50 -7.03
CA HIS A 19 -1.77 -9.62 -7.93
C HIS A 19 -2.39 -10.84 -7.20
N SER A 20 -2.57 -10.80 -5.88
CA SER A 20 -3.23 -11.89 -5.14
C SER A 20 -3.98 -11.35 -3.93
N LEU A 21 -5.23 -11.78 -3.75
CA LEU A 21 -6.07 -11.53 -2.57
C LEU A 21 -5.39 -11.98 -1.25
N VAL A 22 -4.37 -12.83 -1.33
CA VAL A 22 -3.58 -13.39 -0.21
C VAL A 22 -2.33 -12.54 0.06
N SER A 23 -2.48 -11.30 0.51
CA SER A 23 -1.33 -10.49 0.94
C SER A 23 -1.62 -9.66 2.18
N GLU A 24 -2.20 -10.30 3.19
CA GLU A 24 -2.21 -9.77 4.57
C GLU A 24 -0.79 -9.64 5.15
N LYS A 25 0.19 -10.41 4.65
CA LYS A 25 1.56 -10.44 5.21
C LYS A 25 2.65 -9.71 4.40
N LYS A 26 2.37 -9.19 3.20
CA LYS A 26 3.40 -8.49 2.40
C LYS A 26 3.56 -7.05 2.87
N ARG A 27 4.74 -6.74 3.43
CA ARG A 27 5.20 -5.37 3.71
C ARG A 27 5.35 -4.64 2.37
N LYS A 28 4.71 -3.48 2.23
CA LYS A 28 4.80 -2.56 1.08
C LYS A 28 5.77 -1.44 1.41
N LYS A 29 6.69 -1.15 0.49
CA LYS A 29 7.70 -0.10 0.65
C LYS A 29 7.27 1.17 -0.07
N CYS A 30 7.27 2.31 0.61
CA CYS A 30 6.94 3.57 -0.03
C CYS A 30 7.95 3.88 -1.13
N VAL A 31 7.48 4.15 -2.36
CA VAL A 31 8.35 4.50 -3.50
C VAL A 31 9.01 5.86 -3.33
N TYR A 32 8.43 6.75 -2.51
CA TYR A 32 8.93 8.10 -2.29
C TYR A 32 9.96 8.18 -1.16
N CYS A 33 9.65 7.62 0.02
CA CYS A 33 10.51 7.74 1.19
C CYS A 33 11.13 6.42 1.66
N GLY A 34 10.92 5.32 0.94
CA GLY A 34 11.44 4.01 1.28
C GLY A 34 10.83 3.36 2.52
N PHE A 35 9.81 3.98 3.14
CA PHE A 35 9.20 3.47 4.38
C PHE A 35 8.42 2.18 4.14
N SER A 36 8.75 1.13 4.89
CA SER A 36 8.08 -0.18 4.79
C SER A 36 6.89 -0.26 5.75
N MET A 37 5.72 -0.61 5.24
CA MET A 37 4.47 -0.67 6.00
C MET A 37 3.64 -1.90 5.63
N SER A 38 2.87 -2.45 6.56
CA SER A 38 1.98 -3.58 6.27
C SER A 38 0.78 -3.13 5.45
N ALA A 39 0.51 -3.79 4.31
CA ALA A 39 -0.57 -3.40 3.40
C ALA A 39 -1.94 -3.35 4.10
N GLY A 40 -2.21 -4.25 5.05
CA GLY A 40 -3.50 -4.33 5.75
C GLY A 40 -3.88 -3.09 6.57
N LYS A 41 -2.91 -2.29 7.02
CA LYS A 41 -3.16 -1.09 7.87
C LYS A 41 -3.16 0.23 7.10
N CYS A 42 -2.81 0.22 5.81
CA CYS A 42 -2.57 1.45 5.05
C CYS A 42 -3.38 1.55 3.74
N ILE A 43 -4.30 0.62 3.48
CA ILE A 43 -5.23 0.74 2.35
C ILE A 43 -6.23 1.85 2.67
N ILE A 44 -6.16 2.96 1.92
CA ILE A 44 -7.15 4.04 2.02
C ILE A 44 -8.38 3.68 1.18
N LYS A 45 -8.16 3.12 0.00
CA LYS A 45 -9.23 2.87 -0.98
C LYS A 45 -8.89 1.68 -1.86
N ARG A 46 -9.85 0.76 -2.01
CA ARG A 46 -9.85 -0.22 -3.10
C ARG A 46 -10.40 0.47 -4.34
N VAL A 47 -9.62 0.46 -5.41
CA VAL A 47 -10.07 0.89 -6.74
C VAL A 47 -10.37 -0.41 -7.50
N GLN A 48 -11.65 -0.57 -7.83
CA GLN A 48 -12.20 -1.75 -8.50
C GLN A 48 -11.66 -1.82 -9.94
#